data_AF-A0A8J3FT98-F1
#
_entry.id   AF-A0A8J3FT98-F1
#
_cell.length_a   1.000
_cell.length_b   1.000
_cell.length_c   1.000
_cell.angle_alpha   90.00
_cell.angle_beta   90.00
_cell.angle_gamma   90.00
#
_symmetry.space_group_name_H-M   'P 1'
#
loop_
_entity.id
_entity.type
_entity.pdbx_description
1 polymer ?
#
loop_
_entity_poly.entity_id
_entity_poly.type
_entity_poly.pdbx_seq_one_letter_code
_entity_poly.pdbx_strand_id
1 'polypeptide(L)'
;MGERKAYPSDLTDEQWAVVGPFLQAWKAKHPSVSGHTGRYSLREIVNSIFYQNRTGCQWAYLPHDLPPKSATYYYFALWRDDGTDQAIHDLLRCQAREKAGRREDPSAVVLDTQSIRAANHVPAATTGKDAGKKVPDRYLELSDLVAV
;
A
#
# COMPACT_ATOMS: atom_id res chain seq x y z
N MET A 1 23.92 10.92 0.64
CA MET A 1 22.57 11.48 0.44
C MET A 1 22.28 12.25 1.70
N GLY A 2 22.08 13.57 1.62
CA GLY A 2 22.03 14.45 2.78
C GLY A 2 20.94 14.03 3.76
N GLU A 3 21.18 14.25 5.05
CA GLU A 3 20.25 13.95 6.12
C GLU A 3 19.00 14.83 5.94
N ARG A 4 17.95 14.28 5.32
CA ARG A 4 16.66 14.97 5.19
C ARG A 4 15.93 14.90 6.52
N LYS A 5 15.06 15.87 6.77
CA LYS A 5 14.16 15.81 7.92
C LYS A 5 13.22 14.61 7.77
N ALA A 6 13.12 13.80 8.82
CA ALA A 6 12.22 12.66 8.82
C ALA A 6 10.75 13.11 8.74
N TYR A 7 9.95 12.39 7.96
CA TYR A 7 8.49 12.56 7.95
C TYR A 7 7.85 11.71 9.06
N PRO A 8 6.65 12.07 9.56
CA PRO A 8 5.91 11.23 10.51
C PRO A 8 5.55 9.84 9.97
N SER A 9 5.61 9.65 8.65
CA SER A 9 5.41 8.36 7.97
C SER A 9 6.67 7.49 7.91
N ASP A 10 7.84 8.03 8.27
CA ASP A 10 9.09 7.31 8.15
C ASP A 10 9.18 6.19 9.19
N LEU A 11 9.80 5.09 8.78
CA LEU A 11 10.09 3.98 9.67
C LEU A 11 11.08 4.41 10.76
N THR A 12 10.74 4.09 12.00
CA THR A 12 11.69 4.07 13.12
C THR A 12 12.76 3.01 12.89
N ASP A 13 13.87 3.11 13.62
CA ASP A 13 14.96 2.13 13.52
C ASP A 13 14.49 0.73 13.93
N GLU A 14 13.63 0.65 14.94
CA GLU A 14 13.05 -0.61 15.42
C GLU A 14 12.14 -1.24 14.37
N GLN A 15 11.30 -0.44 13.70
CA GLN A 15 10.45 -0.96 12.62
C GLN A 15 11.31 -1.37 11.41
N TRP A 16 12.35 -0.61 11.09
CA TRP A 16 13.28 -0.96 10.02
C TRP A 16 14.05 -2.25 10.32
N ALA A 17 14.41 -2.51 11.58
CA ALA A 17 15.06 -3.75 11.98
C ALA A 17 14.20 -5.00 11.71
N VAL A 18 12.87 -4.87 11.69
CA VAL A 18 11.95 -5.97 11.37
C VAL A 18 11.87 -6.18 9.86
N VAL A 19 11.66 -5.12 9.06
CA VAL A 19 11.36 -5.25 7.62
C VAL A 19 12.62 -5.25 6.75
N GLY A 20 13.65 -4.53 7.17
CA GLY A 20 14.90 -4.32 6.42
C GLY A 20 15.59 -5.60 5.99
N PRO A 21 15.76 -6.62 6.86
CA PRO A 21 16.39 -7.90 6.49
C PRO A 21 15.65 -8.62 5.35
N PHE A 22 14.32 -8.60 5.34
CA PHE A 22 13.51 -9.23 4.27
C PHE A 22 13.75 -8.55 2.93
N LEU A 23 13.75 -7.22 2.91
CA LEU A 23 13.99 -6.45 1.68
C LEU A 23 15.44 -6.56 1.20
N GLN A 24 16.40 -6.67 2.11
CA GLN A 24 17.80 -6.93 1.76
C GLN A 24 17.97 -8.33 1.15
N ALA A 25 17.36 -9.36 1.74
CA ALA A 25 17.36 -10.71 1.20
C ALA A 25 16.67 -10.76 -0.17
N TRP A 26 15.55 -10.04 -0.34
CA TRP A 26 14.89 -9.87 -1.62
C TRP A 26 15.83 -9.25 -2.65
N LYS A 27 16.50 -8.15 -2.30
CA LYS A 27 17.42 -7.44 -3.22
C LYS A 27 18.63 -8.30 -3.60
N ALA A 28 19.13 -9.14 -2.71
CA ALA A 28 20.21 -10.08 -3.01
C ALA A 28 19.79 -11.14 -4.03
N LYS A 29 18.52 -11.56 -4.01
CA LYS A 29 17.95 -12.52 -4.99
C LYS A 29 17.59 -11.89 -6.33
N HIS A 30 17.44 -10.56 -6.37
CA HIS A 30 17.06 -9.80 -7.56
C HIS A 30 18.19 -8.83 -7.96
N PRO A 31 19.34 -9.35 -8.42
CA PRO A 31 20.44 -8.51 -8.86
C PRO A 31 20.01 -7.68 -10.07
N SER A 32 20.47 -6.43 -10.13
CA SER A 32 20.26 -5.61 -11.33
C SER A 32 20.96 -6.24 -12.53
N VAL A 33 20.27 -6.34 -13.65
CA VAL A 33 20.84 -6.78 -14.94
C VAL A 33 22.03 -5.90 -15.35
N SER A 34 22.04 -4.64 -14.93
CA SER A 34 23.14 -3.69 -15.18
C SER A 34 24.27 -3.75 -14.14
N GLY A 35 24.14 -4.58 -13.09
CA GLY A 35 25.05 -4.60 -11.95
C GLY A 35 24.93 -3.41 -10.99
N HIS A 36 24.15 -2.38 -11.34
CA HIS A 36 23.95 -1.21 -10.49
C HIS A 36 23.09 -1.55 -9.27
N THR A 37 23.61 -1.29 -8.07
CA THR A 37 22.90 -1.56 -6.81
C THR A 37 21.81 -0.55 -6.48
N GLY A 38 21.57 0.44 -7.36
CA GLY A 38 20.61 1.52 -7.15
C GLY A 38 21.20 2.63 -6.28
N ARG A 39 20.86 3.89 -6.60
CA ARG A 39 21.38 5.08 -5.90
C ARG A 39 20.79 5.27 -4.49
N TYR A 40 19.62 4.71 -4.25
CA TYR A 40 18.80 4.95 -3.06
C TYR A 40 18.85 3.76 -2.12
N SER A 41 18.92 4.03 -0.81
CA SER A 41 18.79 2.97 0.20
C SER A 41 17.37 2.39 0.14
N LEU A 42 17.24 1.10 0.44
CA LEU A 42 15.91 0.46 0.48
C LEU A 42 15.00 1.12 1.52
N ARG A 43 15.56 1.58 2.65
CA ARG A 43 14.80 2.31 3.68
C ARG A 43 14.16 3.57 3.13
N GLU A 44 14.91 4.34 2.34
CA GLU A 44 14.38 5.57 1.74
C GLU A 44 13.33 5.29 0.67
N ILE A 45 13.45 4.19 -0.08
CA ILE A 45 12.40 3.72 -0.97
C ILE A 45 11.11 3.39 -0.19
N VAL A 46 11.23 2.65 0.91
CA VAL A 46 10.07 2.31 1.76
C VAL A 46 9.45 3.54 2.40
N ASN A 47 10.26 4.45 2.95
CA ASN A 47 9.79 5.72 3.50
C ASN A 47 9.02 6.54 2.45
N SER A 48 9.48 6.53 1.19
CA SER A 48 8.79 7.21 0.09
C SER A 48 7.43 6.58 -0.24
N ILE A 49 7.34 5.25 -0.24
CA ILE A 49 6.08 4.52 -0.41
C ILE A 49 5.13 4.83 0.75
N PHE A 50 5.65 4.85 1.98
CA PHE A 50 4.85 5.12 3.17
C PHE A 50 4.33 6.56 3.20
N TYR A 51 5.16 7.53 2.78
CA TYR A 51 4.73 8.90 2.61
C TYR A 51 3.58 8.99 1.59
N GLN A 52 3.73 8.36 0.42
CA GLN A 52 2.71 8.35 -0.63
C GLN A 52 1.41 7.71 -0.12
N ASN A 53 1.49 6.54 0.54
CA ASN A 53 0.33 5.84 1.11
C ASN A 53 -0.35 6.66 2.21
N ARG A 54 0.41 7.36 3.05
CA ARG A 54 -0.10 8.14 4.18
C ARG A 54 -0.80 9.42 3.75
N THR A 55 -0.28 10.08 2.72
CA THR A 55 -0.78 11.37 2.24
C THR A 55 -1.76 11.25 1.09
N GLY A 56 -1.72 10.14 0.35
CA GLY A 56 -2.48 9.96 -0.88
C GLY A 56 -2.01 10.88 -2.01
N CYS A 57 -0.82 11.48 -1.91
CA CYS A 57 -0.34 12.38 -2.95
C CYS A 57 -0.13 11.62 -4.27
N GLN A 58 -0.39 12.31 -5.39
CA GLN A 58 -0.03 11.78 -6.69
C GLN A 58 1.49 11.54 -6.74
N TRP A 59 1.93 10.46 -7.40
CA TRP A 59 3.34 10.11 -7.54
C TRP A 59 4.22 11.23 -8.11
N ALA A 60 3.66 12.07 -8.99
CA ALA A 60 4.35 13.24 -9.55
C ALA A 60 4.67 14.33 -8.50
N TYR A 61 3.96 14.33 -7.37
CA TYR A 61 4.08 15.29 -6.28
C TYR A 61 4.82 14.73 -5.06
N LEU A 62 5.53 13.61 -5.23
CA LEU A 62 6.46 13.14 -4.20
C LEU A 62 7.47 14.25 -3.86
N PRO A 63 7.70 14.56 -2.57
CA PRO A 63 8.70 15.53 -2.15
C PRO A 63 10.08 15.30 -2.77
N HIS A 64 10.77 16.37 -3.14
CA HIS A 64 12.05 16.30 -3.84
C HIS A 64 13.23 15.81 -2.96
N ASP A 65 13.04 15.81 -1.64
CA ASP A 65 14.01 15.25 -0.69
C ASP A 65 13.91 13.72 -0.56
N LEU A 66 12.80 13.13 -1.01
CA LEU A 66 12.63 11.68 -1.12
C LEU A 66 13.16 11.15 -2.47
N PRO A 67 13.50 9.86 -2.56
CA PRO A 67 13.71 9.18 -3.83
C PRO A 67 12.65 9.53 -4.89
N PRO A 68 13.06 9.79 -6.15
CA PRO A 68 12.18 10.24 -7.20
C PRO A 68 11.15 9.16 -7.54
N LYS A 69 9.98 9.59 -8.02
CA LYS A 69 8.86 8.71 -8.34
C LYS A 69 9.24 7.50 -9.19
N SER A 70 10.19 7.63 -10.13
CA SER A 70 10.62 6.54 -11.00
C SER A 70 11.28 5.41 -10.22
N ALA A 71 12.15 5.74 -9.26
CA ALA A 71 12.82 4.75 -8.42
C ALA A 71 11.83 4.15 -7.40
N THR A 72 11.04 4.99 -6.75
CA THR A 72 10.06 4.56 -5.74
C THR A 72 9.00 3.64 -6.35
N TYR A 73 8.41 4.06 -7.47
CA TYR A 73 7.38 3.27 -8.16
C TYR A 73 7.94 1.98 -8.76
N TYR A 74 9.19 1.98 -9.24
CA TYR A 74 9.84 0.76 -9.73
C TYR A 74 9.87 -0.35 -8.67
N TYR A 75 10.34 -0.04 -7.46
CA TYR A 75 10.35 -1.01 -6.36
C TYR A 75 8.94 -1.38 -5.90
N PHE A 76 8.05 -0.40 -5.78
CA PHE A 76 6.65 -0.65 -5.42
C PHE A 76 5.99 -1.63 -6.40
N ALA A 77 6.13 -1.41 -7.70
CA ALA A 77 5.55 -2.27 -8.73
C ALA A 77 6.12 -3.69 -8.65
N LEU A 78 7.45 -3.84 -8.51
CA LEU A 78 8.07 -5.16 -8.36
C LEU A 78 7.55 -5.92 -7.13
N TRP A 79 7.51 -5.26 -5.97
CA TRP A 79 7.07 -5.90 -4.72
C TRP A 79 5.59 -6.23 -4.71
N ARG A 80 4.76 -5.41 -5.37
CA ARG A 80 3.34 -5.70 -5.56
C ARG A 80 3.16 -6.90 -6.49
N ASP A 81 3.89 -6.93 -7.60
CA ASP A 81 3.69 -7.93 -8.64
C ASP A 81 4.26 -9.31 -8.23
N ASP A 82 5.29 -9.36 -7.37
CA ASP A 82 5.84 -10.60 -6.83
C ASP A 82 5.28 -11.00 -5.45
N GLY A 83 4.38 -10.18 -4.89
CA GLY A 83 3.71 -10.42 -3.60
C GLY A 83 4.57 -10.19 -2.36
N THR A 84 5.75 -9.57 -2.50
CA THR A 84 6.61 -9.19 -1.37
C THR A 84 5.90 -8.22 -0.42
N ASP A 85 5.11 -7.28 -0.94
CA ASP A 85 4.35 -6.33 -0.13
C ASP A 85 3.31 -7.04 0.75
N GLN A 86 2.58 -8.00 0.17
CA GLN A 86 1.61 -8.83 0.86
C GLN A 86 2.28 -9.73 1.91
N ALA A 87 3.41 -10.36 1.59
CA ALA A 87 4.16 -11.18 2.53
C ALA A 87 4.65 -10.37 3.74
N ILE A 88 5.15 -9.15 3.52
CA ILE A 88 5.56 -8.24 4.61
C ILE A 88 4.33 -7.80 5.42
N HIS A 89 3.22 -7.47 4.76
CA HIS A 89 1.99 -7.10 5.43
C HIS A 89 1.48 -8.22 6.35
N ASP A 90 1.43 -9.46 5.85
CA ASP A 90 0.96 -10.61 6.61
C ASP A 90 1.87 -10.92 7.80
N LEU A 91 3.19 -10.86 7.61
CA LEU A 91 4.14 -11.02 8.72
C LEU A 91 3.91 -9.97 9.82
N LEU A 92 3.81 -8.69 9.45
CA LEU A 92 3.59 -7.61 10.41
C LEU A 92 2.23 -7.73 11.09
N ARG A 93 1.20 -8.15 10.35
CA ARG A 93 -0.14 -8.42 10.87
C ARG A 93 -0.12 -9.55 11.90
N CYS A 94 0.54 -10.67 11.61
CA CYS A 94 0.68 -11.78 12.55
C CYS A 94 1.35 -11.31 13.84
N GLN A 95 2.51 -10.65 13.73
CA GLN A 95 3.23 -10.11 14.89
C GLN A 95 2.38 -9.12 15.72
N ALA A 96 1.63 -8.24 15.05
CA ALA A 96 0.75 -7.29 15.73
C ALA A 96 -0.41 -7.98 16.46
N ARG A 97 -0.92 -9.09 15.92
CA ARG A 97 -1.98 -9.88 16.55
C ARG A 97 -1.46 -10.67 17.74
N GLU A 98 -0.30 -11.31 17.61
CA GLU A 98 0.35 -12.05 18.71
C GLU A 98 0.70 -11.12 19.88
N LYS A 99 1.28 -9.94 19.59
CA LYS A 99 1.55 -8.92 20.63
C LYS A 99 0.28 -8.43 21.34
N ALA A 100 -0.86 -8.50 20.67
CA ALA A 100 -2.17 -8.17 21.24
C ALA A 100 -2.86 -9.39 21.90
N GLY A 101 -2.17 -10.52 22.08
CA GLY A 101 -2.72 -11.74 22.68
C GLY A 101 -3.77 -12.45 21.82
N ARG A 102 -3.79 -12.19 20.50
CA ARG A 102 -4.73 -12.79 19.55
C ARG A 102 -4.02 -13.83 18.68
N ARG A 103 -4.77 -14.82 18.19
CA ARG A 103 -4.27 -15.81 17.19
C ARG A 103 -3.83 -15.11 15.90
N GLU A 104 -2.80 -15.63 15.24
CA GLU A 104 -2.28 -15.13 13.96
C GLU A 104 -3.40 -14.97 12.92
N ASP A 105 -4.22 -16.00 12.77
CA ASP A 105 -5.38 -15.97 11.89
C ASP A 105 -6.50 -15.10 12.47
N PRO A 106 -7.14 -14.25 11.64
CA PRO A 106 -8.35 -13.56 12.05
C PRO A 106 -9.45 -14.58 12.36
N SER A 107 -10.06 -14.46 13.54
CA SER A 107 -11.28 -15.20 13.87
C SER A 107 -12.53 -14.65 13.17
N ALA A 108 -12.47 -13.43 12.65
CA ALA A 108 -13.53 -12.76 11.89
C ALA A 108 -12.91 -11.78 10.89
N VAL A 109 -13.51 -11.69 9.69
CA VAL A 109 -13.17 -10.72 8.65
C VAL A 109 -14.42 -9.86 8.41
N VAL A 110 -14.29 -8.54 8.56
CA VAL A 110 -15.33 -7.58 8.17
C VAL A 110 -14.91 -6.99 6.84
N LEU A 111 -15.69 -7.27 5.79
CA LEU A 111 -15.56 -6.65 4.48
C LEU A 111 -16.53 -5.47 4.43
N ASP A 112 -16.01 -4.25 4.45
CA ASP A 112 -16.82 -3.05 4.30
C ASP A 112 -16.95 -2.70 2.82
N THR A 113 -18.11 -3.01 2.23
CA THR A 113 -18.42 -2.57 0.86
C THR A 113 -19.04 -1.18 0.95
N GLN A 114 -18.31 -0.16 0.47
CA GLN A 114 -18.88 1.18 0.34
C GLN A 114 -19.97 1.17 -0.73
N SER A 115 -21.18 1.54 -0.34
CA SER A 115 -22.26 1.85 -1.28
C SER A 115 -22.50 3.35 -1.30
N ILE A 116 -22.61 3.93 -2.50
CA ILE A 116 -22.99 5.31 -2.69
C ILE A 116 -24.48 5.35 -2.99
N ARG A 117 -25.20 6.21 -2.29
CA ARG A 117 -26.63 6.42 -2.52
C ARG A 117 -26.84 6.92 -3.94
N ALA A 118 -27.64 6.20 -4.72
CA ALA A 118 -27.96 6.60 -6.08
C ALA A 118 -28.75 7.92 -6.07
N ALA A 119 -28.35 8.87 -6.93
CA ALA A 119 -29.12 10.08 -7.16
C ALA A 119 -30.47 9.74 -7.81
N ASN A 120 -31.51 10.55 -7.57
CA ASN A 120 -32.89 10.29 -8.04
C ASN A 120 -33.03 10.11 -9.57
N HIS A 121 -32.02 10.49 -10.37
CA HIS A 121 -32.04 10.42 -11.82
C HIS A 121 -31.33 9.17 -12.39
N VAL A 122 -30.75 8.32 -11.54
CA VAL A 122 -30.07 7.10 -11.98
C VAL A 122 -31.11 6.00 -12.24
N PRO A 123 -31.13 5.38 -13.44
CA PRO A 123 -32.09 4.33 -13.76
C PRO A 123 -31.98 3.11 -12.82
N ALA A 124 -33.12 2.60 -12.36
CA ALA A 124 -33.17 1.40 -11.52
C ALA A 124 -32.52 0.16 -12.17
N ALA A 125 -32.46 0.10 -13.50
CA ALA A 125 -31.74 -0.94 -14.25
C ALA A 125 -30.21 -0.95 -13.99
N THR A 126 -29.66 0.13 -13.44
CA THR A 126 -28.23 0.31 -13.12
C THR A 126 -27.97 0.44 -11.62
N THR A 127 -28.95 0.08 -10.78
CA THR A 127 -28.90 0.26 -9.32
C THR A 127 -29.39 -1.03 -8.64
N GLY A 128 -28.69 -1.47 -7.59
CA GLY A 128 -29.04 -2.66 -6.81
C GLY A 128 -29.57 -2.29 -5.43
N LYS A 129 -30.22 -3.23 -4.75
CA LYS A 129 -30.54 -3.09 -3.32
C LYS A 129 -29.85 -4.23 -2.60
N ASP A 130 -28.94 -3.89 -1.69
CA ASP A 130 -28.43 -4.85 -0.72
C ASP A 130 -29.54 -5.18 0.27
N ALA A 131 -29.76 -6.47 0.56
CA ALA A 131 -30.87 -6.94 1.40
C ALA A 131 -30.78 -6.43 2.85
N GLY A 132 -29.60 -5.97 3.30
CA GLY A 132 -29.40 -5.32 4.59
C GLY A 132 -29.68 -3.82 4.64
N LYS A 133 -29.87 -3.14 3.50
CA LYS A 133 -29.99 -1.67 3.42
C LYS A 133 -31.37 -1.26 2.87
N LYS A 134 -32.03 -0.34 3.59
CA LYS A 134 -33.38 0.17 3.26
C LYS A 134 -33.39 1.24 2.15
N VAL A 135 -32.32 1.40 1.39
CA VAL A 135 -32.14 2.46 0.36
C VAL A 135 -31.55 1.86 -0.93
N PRO A 136 -31.97 2.32 -2.12
CA PRO A 136 -31.37 1.88 -3.39
C PRO A 136 -29.95 2.45 -3.58
N ASP A 137 -29.03 1.55 -3.91
CA ASP A 137 -27.58 1.79 -3.90
C ASP A 137 -26.96 1.36 -5.25
N ARG A 138 -25.92 2.06 -5.71
CA ARG A 138 -25.14 1.64 -6.87
C ARG A 138 -23.89 0.89 -6.40
N TYR A 139 -23.66 -0.30 -6.94
CA TYR A 139 -22.36 -0.97 -6.83
C TYR A 139 -21.42 -0.37 -7.89
N LEU A 140 -20.24 0.08 -7.48
CA LEU A 140 -19.18 0.40 -8.43
C LEU A 140 -18.48 -0.90 -8.82
N GLU A 141 -18.84 -1.43 -9.99
CA GLU A 141 -18.00 -2.39 -10.70
C GLU A 141 -16.69 -1.70 -11.09
N LEU A 142 -15.57 -2.42 -10.95
CA LEU A 142 -14.21 -1.93 -11.22
C LEU A 142 -13.99 -1.43 -12.68
N SER A 143 -14.98 -1.53 -13.56
CA SER A 143 -14.95 -1.02 -14.94
C SER A 143 -15.16 0.49 -15.08
N ASP A 144 -15.67 1.19 -14.04
CA ASP A 144 -16.04 2.61 -14.14
C ASP A 144 -14.91 3.58 -13.74
N LEU A 145 -13.70 3.10 -13.43
CA LEU A 145 -12.56 3.93 -13.04
C LEU A 145 -11.62 4.26 -14.22
N VAL A 146 -12.18 4.73 -15.34
CA VAL A 146 -11.41 5.42 -16.41
C VAL A 146 -12.16 6.67 -16.84
N ALA A 147 -12.10 7.71 -16.00
CA ALA A 147 -12.18 9.12 -16.38
C ALA A 147 -12.12 9.98 -15.11
N VAL A 148 -10.90 10.39 -14.75
CA VAL A 148 -10.43 11.73 -14.29
C VAL A 148 -9.06 11.55 -13.62
#